data_AF-A0A2I0I972-F1
#
_entry.id   AF-A0A2I0I972-F1
#
_cell.length_a   1.000
_cell.length_b   1.000
_cell.length_c   1.000
_cell.angle_alpha   90.00
_cell.angle_beta   90.00
_cell.angle_gamma   90.00
#
_symmetry.space_group_name_H-M   'P 1'
#
loop_
_entity.id
_entity.type
_entity.pdbx_description
1 polymer ?
#
loop_
_entity_poly.entity_id
_entity_poly.type
_entity_poly.pdbx_seq_one_letter_code
_entity_poly.pdbx_strand_id
1 'polypeptide(L)'
;MRDHIFELLGSNVFLKWKERHQVRYTFTKGSPVLLMPPPFSVVIQESCKGSWHVPILSDNNEETAISWLCITRPSFNGVPSNPDCCRNNQNGVNSMAITGKRKERSPSPVH
;
A
#
# COMPACT_ATOMS: atom_id res chain seq x y z
N MET A 1 -4.62 15.98 4.81
CA MET A 1 -3.79 16.20 3.60
C MET A 1 -4.71 16.51 2.42
N ARG A 2 -5.35 17.68 2.46
CA ARG A 2 -6.19 18.23 1.37
C ARG A 2 -5.74 19.64 0.97
N ASP A 3 -4.67 20.13 1.57
CA ASP A 3 -4.13 21.46 1.33
C ASP A 3 -3.48 21.54 -0.05
N HIS A 4 -3.48 22.73 -0.66
CA HIS A 4 -2.97 22.95 -2.02
C HIS A 4 -1.51 22.52 -2.21
N ILE A 5 -0.70 22.46 -1.15
CA ILE A 5 0.68 21.95 -1.22
C ILE A 5 0.76 20.49 -1.69
N PHE A 6 -0.29 19.69 -1.48
CA PHE A 6 -0.33 18.28 -1.91
C PHE A 6 -0.67 18.10 -3.39
N GLU A 7 -1.17 19.14 -4.08
CA GLU A 7 -1.41 19.10 -5.52
C GLU A 7 -0.10 18.85 -6.30
N LEU A 8 1.03 19.30 -5.74
CA LEU A 8 2.37 19.09 -6.30
C LEU A 8 2.78 17.61 -6.38
N LEU A 9 2.18 16.73 -5.57
CA LEU A 9 2.53 15.30 -5.54
C LEU A 9 1.80 14.45 -6.60
N GLY A 10 0.84 15.06 -7.32
CA GLY A 10 -0.01 14.37 -8.27
C GLY A 10 -1.09 13.52 -7.58
N SER A 11 -2.35 13.74 -7.96
CA SER A 11 -3.51 13.12 -7.31
C SER A 11 -3.47 11.57 -7.33
N ASN A 12 -3.00 10.96 -8.42
CA ASN A 12 -2.99 9.50 -8.56
C ASN A 12 -1.92 8.78 -7.72
N VAL A 13 -0.72 9.35 -7.59
CA VAL A 13 0.38 8.72 -6.84
C VAL A 13 0.15 8.88 -5.35
N PHE A 14 -0.25 10.08 -4.94
CA PHE A 14 -0.49 10.39 -3.54
C PHE A 14 -1.64 9.59 -2.94
N LEU A 15 -2.75 9.42 -3.68
CA LEU A 15 -3.89 8.61 -3.20
C LEU A 15 -3.50 7.14 -3.02
N LYS A 16 -2.81 6.53 -4.00
CA LYS A 16 -2.28 5.15 -3.89
C LYS A 16 -1.28 4.99 -2.76
N TRP A 17 -0.39 5.97 -2.57
CA TRP A 17 0.54 5.96 -1.45
C TRP A 17 -0.19 6.00 -0.10
N LYS A 18 -1.15 6.92 0.02
CA LYS A 18 -1.95 7.11 1.23
C LYS A 18 -2.71 5.84 1.60
N GLU A 19 -3.33 5.16 0.64
CA GLU A 19 -4.03 3.89 0.86
C GLU A 19 -3.15 2.80 1.50
N ARG A 20 -1.85 2.77 1.20
CA ARG A 20 -0.93 1.74 1.72
C ARG A 20 -0.18 2.13 2.99
N HIS A 21 -0.10 3.42 3.30
CA HIS A 21 0.76 3.92 4.38
C HIS A 21 0.00 4.72 5.45
N GLN A 22 -1.23 5.15 5.18
CA GLN A 22 -2.02 5.90 6.15
C GLN A 22 -2.57 4.96 7.24
N VAL A 23 -1.93 4.99 8.40
CA VAL A 23 -2.51 4.41 9.62
C VAL A 23 -3.56 5.38 10.18
N ARG A 24 -4.82 4.94 10.25
CA ARG A 24 -5.89 5.67 10.94
C ARG A 24 -5.90 5.23 12.40
N TYR A 25 -6.42 6.05 13.30
CA TYR A 25 -6.60 5.66 14.69
C TYR A 25 -7.94 6.18 15.22
N THR A 26 -8.49 5.48 16.20
CA THR A 26 -9.68 5.88 16.93
C THR A 26 -9.47 5.64 18.42
N PHE A 27 -10.19 6.34 19.28
CA PHE A 27 -10.13 6.10 20.71
C PHE A 27 -11.39 5.37 21.16
N THR A 28 -11.23 4.19 21.75
CA THR A 28 -12.33 3.46 22.38
C THR A 28 -12.03 3.35 23.87
N LYS A 29 -12.91 3.89 24.71
CA LYS A 29 -12.78 3.88 26.19
C LYS A 29 -11.39 4.32 26.71
N GLY A 30 -10.80 5.33 26.07
CA GLY A 30 -9.49 5.87 26.49
C GLY A 30 -8.26 5.13 25.94
N SER A 31 -8.44 4.06 25.15
CA SER A 31 -7.34 3.36 24.49
C SER A 31 -7.33 3.64 22.98
N PRO A 32 -6.17 3.96 22.38
CA PRO A 32 -6.07 4.13 20.93
C PRO A 32 -6.12 2.76 20.24
N VAL A 33 -7.00 2.64 19.25
CA VAL A 33 -7.09 1.50 18.33
C VAL A 33 -6.57 1.96 16.98
N LEU A 34 -5.52 1.31 16.50
CA LEU A 34 -4.94 1.58 15.18
C LEU A 34 -5.71 0.79 14.12
N LEU A 35 -6.18 1.52 13.11
CA LEU A 35 -6.77 0.98 11.90
C LEU A 35 -5.66 0.94 10.84
N MET A 36 -5.10 -0.26 10.66
CA MET A 36 -4.02 -0.48 9.71
C MET A 36 -4.54 -0.45 8.27
N PRO A 37 -3.73 0.04 7.31
CA PRO A 37 -3.99 -0.14 5.89
C PRO A 37 -4.28 -1.61 5.53
N PRO A 38 -5.18 -1.88 4.55
CA PRO A 38 -5.41 -3.23 4.06
C PRO A 38 -4.11 -3.88 3.57
N PRO A 39 -3.91 -5.19 3.82
CA PRO A 39 -2.70 -5.90 3.39
C PRO A 39 -2.64 -6.14 1.87
N PHE A 40 -3.70 -5.79 1.14
CA PHE A 40 -3.81 -5.92 -0.30
C PHE A 40 -4.14 -4.56 -0.94
N SER A 41 -3.82 -4.40 -2.23
CA SER A 41 -4.24 -3.24 -3.04
C SER A 41 -5.53 -3.53 -3.77
N VAL A 42 -6.45 -2.57 -3.76
CA VAL A 42 -7.67 -2.59 -4.58
C VAL A 42 -7.33 -2.10 -5.99
N VAL A 43 -6.66 -2.96 -6.76
CA VAL A 43 -6.30 -2.72 -8.16
C VAL A 43 -6.53 -4.00 -8.95
N ILE A 44 -6.54 -3.90 -10.28
CA ILE A 44 -6.52 -5.08 -11.14
C ILE A 44 -5.22 -5.84 -10.92
N GLN A 45 -5.31 -7.15 -10.64
CA GLN A 45 -4.15 -8.00 -10.36
C GLN A 45 -4.20 -9.27 -11.21
N GLU A 46 -3.07 -9.62 -11.81
CA GLU A 46 -2.83 -10.92 -12.42
C GLU A 46 -1.99 -11.78 -11.45
N SER A 47 -2.44 -13.01 -11.21
CA SER A 47 -1.74 -13.99 -10.40
C SER A 47 -0.74 -14.79 -11.24
N CYS A 48 0.23 -15.42 -10.57
CA CYS A 48 1.21 -16.30 -11.22
C CYS A 48 0.59 -17.48 -11.99
N LYS A 49 -0.62 -17.90 -11.62
CA LYS A 49 -1.36 -18.98 -12.29
C LYS A 49 -2.20 -18.47 -13.47
N GLY A 50 -2.02 -17.21 -13.88
CA GLY A 50 -2.80 -16.56 -14.94
C GLY A 50 -4.25 -16.30 -14.57
N SER A 51 -4.58 -16.30 -13.27
CA SER A 51 -5.90 -15.89 -12.78
C SER A 51 -5.94 -14.39 -12.54
N TRP A 52 -7.05 -13.74 -12.86
CA TRP A 52 -7.23 -12.30 -12.77
C TRP A 52 -8.22 -11.94 -11.66
N HIS A 53 -7.92 -10.87 -10.94
CA HIS A 53 -8.79 -10.28 -9.93
C HIS A 53 -9.06 -8.83 -10.29
N VAL A 54 -10.32 -8.50 -10.56
CA VAL A 54 -10.75 -7.17 -10.99
C VAL A 54 -11.74 -6.62 -9.95
N PRO A 55 -11.39 -5.53 -9.23
CA PRO A 55 -12.32 -4.91 -8.29
C PRO A 55 -13.41 -4.16 -9.06
N ILE A 56 -14.67 -4.34 -8.65
CA ILE A 56 -15.83 -3.63 -9.18
C ILE A 56 -16.14 -2.49 -8.21
N LEU A 57 -15.98 -1.25 -8.69
CA LEU A 57 -16.36 -0.07 -7.93
C LEU A 57 -17.88 0.00 -7.89
N SER A 58 -18.46 -0.04 -6.69
CA SER A 58 -19.87 0.26 -6.48
C SER A 58 -20.02 1.73 -6.13
N ASP A 59 -20.96 2.44 -6.78
CA ASP A 59 -21.23 3.85 -6.51
C ASP A 59 -21.86 4.09 -5.13
N ASN A 60 -22.25 3.02 -4.42
CA ASN A 60 -22.73 3.12 -3.05
C ASN A 60 -21.54 3.38 -2.11
N ASN A 61 -21.62 4.54 -1.46
CA ASN A 61 -20.66 5.11 -0.50
C ASN A 61 -20.50 4.29 0.80
N GLU A 62 -20.85 3.01 0.79
CA GLU A 62 -20.67 2.11 1.92
C GLU A 62 -19.28 1.47 1.82
N GLU A 63 -18.37 1.92 2.69
CA GLU A 63 -16.98 1.46 2.86
C GLU A 63 -16.81 -0.07 3.06
N THR A 64 -17.87 -0.87 2.98
CA THR A 64 -17.97 -2.17 3.64
C THR A 64 -17.92 -3.39 2.73
N ALA A 65 -18.14 -3.32 1.41
CA ALA A 65 -17.93 -4.49 0.55
C ALA A 65 -17.64 -4.14 -0.91
N ILE A 66 -16.36 -4.22 -1.30
CA ILE A 66 -15.96 -4.20 -2.72
C ILE A 66 -16.25 -5.58 -3.32
N SER A 67 -17.03 -5.61 -4.40
CA SER A 67 -17.24 -6.83 -5.18
C SER A 67 -16.04 -7.09 -6.09
N TRP A 68 -15.63 -8.35 -6.23
CA TRP A 68 -14.49 -8.75 -7.08
C TRP A 68 -14.95 -9.70 -8.18
N LEU A 69 -14.54 -9.43 -9.41
CA LEU A 69 -14.61 -10.37 -10.51
C LEU A 69 -13.34 -11.22 -10.53
N CYS A 70 -13.47 -12.50 -10.24
CA CYS A 70 -12.38 -13.46 -10.22
C CYS A 70 -12.44 -14.35 -11.46
N ILE A 71 -11.40 -14.31 -12.28
CA ILE A 71 -11.30 -15.09 -13.52
C ILE A 71 -10.17 -16.09 -13.34
N THR A 72 -10.51 -17.38 -13.23
CA THR A 72 -9.54 -18.45 -13.05
C THR A 72 -9.68 -19.45 -14.19
N ARG A 73 -8.55 -19.88 -14.77
CA ARG A 73 -8.55 -20.94 -15.78
C ARG A 73 -8.79 -22.29 -15.09
N PRO A 74 -9.69 -23.15 -15.58
CA PRO A 74 -9.80 -24.52 -15.08
C PRO A 74 -8.44 -25.21 -15.24
N SER A 75 -7.98 -25.91 -14.20
CA SER A 75 -6.71 -26.62 -14.26
C SER A 75 -6.80 -27.75 -15.29
N PHE A 76 -5.94 -27.74 -16.31
CA PHE A 76 -5.69 -28.95 -17.10
C PHE A 76 -4.76 -29.83 -16.27
N ASN A 77 -5.22 -31.01 -15.84
CA ASN A 77 -4.50 -31.96 -14.99
C ASN A 77 -3.26 -32.58 -15.69
N GLY A 78 -2.28 -31.78 -16.12
CA GLY A 78 -1.16 -32.33 -16.87
C GLY A 78 0.14 -31.53 -16.92
N VAL A 79 0.23 -30.32 -16.34
CA VAL A 79 1.50 -29.58 -16.34
C VAL A 79 1.79 -29.04 -14.94
N PRO A 80 2.90 -29.44 -14.28
CA PRO A 80 3.30 -28.85 -13.02
C PRO A 80 3.60 -27.36 -13.26
N SER A 81 2.82 -26.48 -12.64
CA SER A 81 3.10 -25.05 -12.64
C SER A 81 4.44 -24.81 -11.96
N ASN A 82 5.37 -24.18 -12.68
CA ASN A 82 6.70 -23.83 -12.18
C ASN A 82 6.57 -23.06 -10.84
N PRO A 83 7.13 -23.54 -9.71
CA PRO A 83 6.91 -22.95 -8.39
C PRO A 83 7.61 -21.59 -8.16
N ASP A 84 8.37 -21.11 -9.13
CA ASP A 84 9.25 -19.94 -8.96
C ASP A 84 8.55 -18.57 -8.97
N CYS A 85 7.27 -18.48 -9.34
CA CYS A 85 6.61 -17.17 -9.42
C CYS A 85 6.35 -16.48 -8.07
N CYS A 86 6.39 -17.21 -6.95
CA CYS A 86 6.12 -16.65 -5.62
C CYS A 86 7.39 -16.23 -4.84
N ARG A 87 8.59 -16.40 -5.41
CA ARG A 87 9.84 -16.29 -4.63
C ARG A 87 10.43 -14.87 -4.50
N ASN A 88 9.89 -13.88 -5.23
CA ASN A 88 10.50 -12.53 -5.31
C ASN A 88 9.82 -11.45 -4.45
N ASN A 89 9.34 -11.77 -3.24
CA ASN A 89 8.79 -10.73 -2.36
C ASN A 89 9.12 -10.85 -0.86
N GLN A 90 10.24 -11.45 -0.49
CA GLN A 90 10.68 -11.52 0.93
C GLN A 90 12.04 -10.92 1.26
N ASN A 91 12.81 -10.41 0.28
CA ASN A 91 14.11 -9.79 0.56
C ASN A 91 14.14 -8.32 0.14
N GLY A 92 13.61 -7.46 1.02
CA GLY A 92 13.57 -6.02 0.82
C GLY A 92 13.51 -5.22 2.12
N VAL A 93 14.02 -5.76 3.24
CA VAL A 93 14.34 -4.96 4.43
C VAL A 93 15.85 -4.79 4.48
N ASN A 94 16.38 -3.98 3.55
CA ASN A 94 17.67 -3.34 3.78
C ASN A 94 17.37 -2.03 4.50
N SER A 95 17.60 -2.03 5.82
CA SER A 95 17.72 -0.82 6.61
C SER A 95 18.88 -0.01 6.04
N MET A 96 18.58 0.97 5.16
CA MET A 96 19.51 2.06 4.89
C MET A 96 19.45 3.00 6.08
N ALA A 97 20.31 2.77 7.05
CA ALA A 97 20.66 3.78 8.03
C ALA A 97 21.33 4.95 7.28
N ILE A 98 20.58 6.01 7.02
CA ILE A 98 21.18 7.28 6.61
C ILE A 98 21.86 7.86 7.86
N THR A 99 23.15 7.59 8.02
CA THR A 99 24.00 8.37 8.93
C THR A 99 24.23 9.74 8.28
N GLY A 100 23.23 10.61 8.37
CA GLY A 100 23.40 12.02 8.05
C GLY A 100 24.30 12.64 9.09
N LYS A 101 25.54 13.00 8.72
CA LYS A 101 26.40 13.88 9.51
C LYS A 101 25.67 15.21 9.69
N ARG A 102 25.03 15.40 10.84
CA ARG A 102 24.48 16.68 11.26
C ARG A 102 25.62 17.70 11.25
N LYS A 103 25.56 18.65 10.31
CA LYS A 103 26.43 19.83 10.34
C LYS A 103 25.97 20.69 11.52
N GLU A 104 26.76 20.70 12.57
CA GLU A 104 26.56 21.59 13.73
C GLU A 104 26.46 23.03 13.24
N ARG A 105 25.42 23.74 13.69
CA ARG A 105 25.18 25.14 13.36
C ARG A 105 26.13 25.97 14.22
N SER A 106 26.99 26.77 13.61
CA SER A 106 27.86 27.70 14.35
C SER A 106 27.00 28.64 15.20
N PRO A 107 27.42 28.99 16.43
CA PRO A 107 26.68 29.93 17.27
C PRO A 107 26.64 31.30 16.61
N SER A 108 25.49 31.97 16.73
CA SER A 108 25.28 33.32 16.21
C SER A 108 26.17 34.33 16.97
N PRO A 109 26.62 35.42 16.31
CA PRO A 109 27.44 36.43 16.97
C PRO A 109 26.63 37.13 18.05
N VAL A 110 27.25 37.33 19.21
CA VAL A 110 26.72 38.20 20.27
C VAL A 110 27.09 39.63 19.89
N HIS A 111 26.11 40.52 19.86
CA HIS A 111 26.29 41.96 19.67
C HIS A 111 26.95 42.61 20.89
#